data_AF-A0A8H4AS11-F1
#
_entry.id   AF-A0A8H4AS11-F1
#
_cell.length_a   1.000
_cell.length_b   1.000
_cell.length_c   1.000
_cell.angle_alpha   90.00
_cell.angle_beta   90.00
_cell.angle_gamma   90.00
#
_symmetry.space_group_name_H-M   'P 1'
#
loop_
_entity.id
_entity.type
_entity.pdbx_description
1 polymer ?
#
loop_
_entity_poly.entity_id
_entity_poly.type
_entity_poly.pdbx_seq_one_letter_code
_entity_poly.pdbx_strand_id
1 'polypeptide(L)'
;MLQSYSVYASQNHPLAVLWGIDDEYVPEWLEFERYLIAIDDILRPILLEESFISSFGGTYINIFNGTIIVNTVDFSKVEELLALPQITPYNHSLDFNEVNNSLNKLKNNFGKISWNNNNAEFLDAVKPFNPTIFYFDGEETPPIIIQPRHDVDNSKGEIRKELLGGDGLFNSAIRRPCSAGFWARSYLRFLLFTVE
;
A
#
# COMPACT_ATOMS: atom_id res chain seq x y z
N MET A 1 -29.46 28.14 -3.43
CA MET A 1 -29.77 27.23 -4.55
C MET A 1 -28.43 26.86 -5.17
N LEU A 2 -27.83 25.74 -4.74
CA LEU A 2 -26.51 25.32 -5.23
C LEU A 2 -26.68 24.73 -6.64
N GLN A 3 -25.95 25.30 -7.59
CA GLN A 3 -25.93 24.88 -8.98
C GLN A 3 -25.43 23.43 -9.08
N SER A 4 -26.18 22.65 -9.85
CA SER A 4 -25.91 21.28 -10.26
C SER A 4 -24.54 21.16 -10.93
N TYR A 5 -23.69 20.28 -10.43
CA TYR A 5 -22.54 19.76 -11.17
C TYR A 5 -23.06 18.82 -12.27
N SER A 6 -23.41 19.40 -13.41
CA SER A 6 -23.74 18.68 -14.63
C SER A 6 -22.91 19.29 -15.76
N VAL A 7 -21.65 18.89 -15.84
CA VAL A 7 -20.86 19.05 -17.06
C VAL A 7 -20.14 17.73 -17.29
N TYR A 8 -20.78 16.89 -18.11
CA TYR A 8 -20.11 16.06 -19.10
C TYR A 8 -18.92 15.25 -18.55
N ALA A 9 -19.19 14.20 -17.77
CA ALA A 9 -18.23 13.13 -17.65
C ALA A 9 -18.05 12.54 -19.05
N SER A 10 -16.92 12.88 -19.66
CA SER A 10 -16.27 12.10 -20.70
C SER A 10 -16.64 10.64 -20.51
N GLN A 11 -17.25 10.00 -21.52
CA GLN A 11 -17.09 8.55 -21.67
C GLN A 11 -15.60 8.28 -21.39
N ASN A 12 -15.28 7.46 -20.38
CA ASN A 12 -13.94 7.24 -19.80
C ASN A 12 -13.66 7.98 -18.46
N HIS A 13 -14.55 7.89 -17.46
CA HIS A 13 -14.15 8.20 -16.09
C HIS A 13 -12.90 7.37 -15.72
N PRO A 14 -11.82 7.96 -15.17
CA PRO A 14 -10.56 7.24 -14.95
C PRO A 14 -10.71 5.96 -14.13
N LEU A 15 -11.59 5.97 -13.11
CA LEU A 15 -11.90 4.77 -12.33
C LEU A 15 -12.72 3.74 -13.12
N ALA A 16 -13.60 4.18 -14.01
CA ALA A 16 -14.36 3.27 -14.86
C ALA A 16 -13.42 2.51 -15.81
N VAL A 17 -12.46 3.21 -16.41
CA VAL A 17 -11.40 2.61 -17.23
C VAL A 17 -10.51 1.68 -16.40
N LEU A 18 -10.09 2.11 -15.20
CA LEU A 18 -9.24 1.32 -14.31
C LEU A 18 -9.91 0.02 -13.86
N TRP A 19 -11.21 0.08 -13.56
CA TRP A 19 -12.00 -1.07 -13.11
C TRP A 19 -12.63 -1.87 -14.25
N GLY A 20 -12.62 -1.35 -15.49
CA GLY A 20 -13.26 -2.00 -16.62
C GLY A 20 -14.79 -2.04 -16.51
N ILE A 21 -15.38 -0.99 -15.96
CA ILE A 21 -16.84 -0.83 -15.76
C ILE A 21 -17.34 0.38 -16.54
N ASP A 22 -18.65 0.51 -16.73
CA ASP A 22 -19.24 1.74 -17.28
C ASP A 22 -19.23 2.86 -16.24
N ASP A 23 -19.11 4.10 -16.72
CA ASP A 23 -19.06 5.31 -15.87
C ASP A 23 -20.23 5.41 -14.89
N GLU A 24 -21.40 4.86 -15.25
CA GLU A 24 -22.61 4.86 -14.42
C GLU A 24 -22.47 4.02 -13.13
N TYR A 25 -21.60 3.01 -13.12
CA TYR A 25 -21.39 2.13 -11.95
C TYR A 25 -20.30 2.65 -11.00
N VAL A 26 -19.54 3.68 -11.39
CA VAL A 26 -18.45 4.22 -10.57
C VAL A 26 -18.91 4.61 -9.15
N PRO A 27 -20.05 5.29 -8.93
CA PRO A 27 -20.50 5.63 -7.58
C PRO A 27 -20.76 4.40 -6.70
N GLU A 28 -21.38 3.35 -7.27
CA GLU A 28 -21.66 2.10 -6.56
C GLU A 28 -20.36 1.40 -6.13
N TRP A 29 -19.40 1.31 -7.06
CA TRP A 29 -18.10 0.68 -6.79
C TRP A 29 -17.27 1.46 -5.74
N LEU A 30 -17.38 2.79 -5.72
CA LEU A 30 -16.76 3.61 -4.68
C LEU A 30 -17.37 3.37 -3.30
N GLU A 31 -18.70 3.25 -3.20
CA GLU A 31 -19.33 2.92 -1.91
C GLU A 31 -18.96 1.49 -1.46
N PHE A 32 -18.81 0.57 -2.41
CA PHE A 32 -18.36 -0.78 -2.12
C PHE A 32 -16.89 -0.84 -1.67
N GLU A 33 -16.00 -0.07 -2.30
CA GLU A 33 -14.61 0.09 -1.87
C GLU A 33 -14.54 0.64 -0.43
N ARG A 34 -15.33 1.67 -0.10
CA ARG A 34 -15.39 2.23 1.25
C ARG A 34 -15.87 1.22 2.29
N TYR A 35 -16.84 0.38 1.93
CA TYR A 35 -17.30 -0.71 2.79
C TYR A 35 -16.15 -1.69 3.10
N LEU A 36 -15.39 -2.12 2.09
CA LEU A 36 -14.24 -3.02 2.29
C LEU A 36 -13.10 -2.34 3.07
N ILE A 37 -12.82 -1.06 2.83
CA ILE A 37 -11.85 -0.29 3.62
C ILE A 37 -12.24 -0.27 5.10
N ALA A 38 -13.51 -0.02 5.42
CA ALA A 38 -13.97 0.00 6.81
C ALA A 38 -13.78 -1.35 7.51
N ILE A 39 -13.92 -2.47 6.79
CA ILE A 39 -13.63 -3.81 7.33
C ILE A 39 -12.11 -4.01 7.50
N ASP A 40 -11.28 -3.59 6.53
CA ASP A 40 -9.81 -3.68 6.65
C ASP A 40 -9.29 -2.86 7.84
N ASP A 41 -9.88 -1.69 8.11
CA ASP A 41 -9.54 -0.84 9.25
C ASP A 41 -9.81 -1.53 10.60
N ILE A 42 -10.83 -2.39 10.67
CA ILE A 42 -11.12 -3.22 11.86
C ILE A 42 -10.14 -4.39 11.93
N LEU A 43 -9.89 -5.05 10.80
CA LEU A 43 -9.11 -6.28 10.72
C LEU A 43 -7.62 -6.06 10.97
N ARG A 44 -7.03 -5.02 10.38
CA ARG A 44 -5.59 -4.75 10.42
C ARG A 44 -5.00 -4.69 11.84
N PRO A 45 -5.55 -3.94 12.82
CA PRO A 45 -4.98 -3.91 14.16
C PRO A 45 -5.05 -5.27 14.87
N ILE A 46 -6.09 -6.07 14.61
CA ILE A 46 -6.23 -7.42 15.17
C ILE A 46 -5.10 -8.33 14.65
N LEU A 47 -4.79 -8.28 13.36
CA LEU A 47 -3.71 -9.06 12.76
C LEU A 47 -2.30 -8.64 13.25
N LEU A 48 -2.19 -7.47 13.89
CA LEU A 48 -0.96 -6.99 14.52
C LEU A 48 -0.80 -7.42 15.99
N GLU A 49 -1.83 -8.01 16.60
CA GLU A 49 -1.76 -8.51 17.96
C GLU A 49 -0.79 -9.70 18.07
N GLU A 50 -0.16 -9.86 19.24
CA GLU A 50 0.82 -10.92 19.50
C GLU A 50 0.28 -12.34 19.22
N SER A 51 -1.02 -12.55 19.44
CA SER A 51 -1.73 -13.81 19.17
C SER A 51 -1.84 -14.15 17.68
N PHE A 52 -1.70 -13.16 16.79
CA PHE A 52 -2.01 -13.28 15.36
C PHE A 52 -0.85 -12.90 14.43
N ILE A 53 0.03 -11.98 14.83
CA ILE A 53 1.07 -11.39 13.97
C ILE A 53 2.06 -12.42 13.39
N SER A 54 2.22 -13.56 14.06
CA SER A 54 3.06 -14.67 13.61
C SER A 54 2.35 -15.67 12.69
N SER A 55 1.01 -15.65 12.67
CA SER A 55 0.16 -16.57 11.91
C SER A 55 -0.40 -15.96 10.63
N PHE A 56 -0.46 -14.64 10.53
CA PHE A 56 -1.00 -13.94 9.36
C PHE A 56 0.07 -13.15 8.60
N GLY A 57 -0.06 -13.09 7.27
CA GLY A 57 0.83 -12.42 6.31
C GLY A 57 0.34 -11.06 5.82
N GLY A 58 -0.69 -10.50 6.46
CA GLY A 58 -1.32 -9.22 6.06
C GLY A 58 -2.49 -9.39 5.10
N THR A 59 -3.10 -8.27 4.71
CA THR A 59 -4.36 -8.22 3.95
C THR A 59 -4.23 -7.37 2.70
N TYR A 60 -5.13 -7.59 1.73
CA TYR A 60 -5.40 -6.62 0.68
C TYR A 60 -6.86 -6.71 0.23
N ILE A 61 -7.40 -5.58 -0.22
CA ILE A 61 -8.75 -5.48 -0.75
C ILE A 61 -8.75 -5.94 -2.21
N ASN A 62 -9.60 -6.92 -2.52
CA ASN A 62 -9.93 -7.31 -3.88
C ASN A 62 -11.33 -6.81 -4.24
N ILE A 63 -11.39 -5.56 -4.72
CA ILE A 63 -12.65 -4.89 -5.08
C ILE A 63 -13.45 -5.66 -6.14
N PHE A 64 -12.80 -6.38 -7.06
CA PHE A 64 -13.45 -7.12 -8.13
C PHE A 64 -14.16 -8.39 -7.66
N ASN A 65 -13.65 -9.00 -6.58
CA ASN A 65 -14.29 -10.14 -5.94
C ASN A 65 -15.16 -9.72 -4.75
N GLY A 66 -15.06 -8.46 -4.33
CA GLY A 66 -15.77 -7.96 -3.18
C GLY A 66 -15.31 -8.55 -1.85
N THR A 67 -14.04 -8.97 -1.79
CA THR A 67 -13.46 -9.64 -0.63
C THR A 67 -12.16 -8.99 -0.20
N ILE A 68 -11.88 -9.07 1.09
CA ILE A 68 -10.55 -8.85 1.64
C ILE A 68 -9.86 -10.19 1.66
N ILE A 69 -8.71 -10.25 0.99
CA ILE A 69 -7.86 -11.42 1.02
C ILE A 69 -6.96 -11.32 2.24
N VAL A 70 -7.10 -12.27 3.14
CA VAL A 70 -6.29 -12.43 4.34
C VAL A 70 -5.25 -13.51 4.08
N ASN A 71 -3.98 -13.11 4.04
CA ASN A 71 -2.90 -14.08 3.88
C ASN A 71 -2.61 -14.75 5.22
N THR A 72 -2.55 -16.07 5.26
CA THR A 72 -2.30 -16.87 6.46
C THR A 72 -1.17 -17.86 6.26
N VAL A 73 -0.34 -18.01 7.28
CA VAL A 73 0.70 -19.05 7.41
C VAL A 73 0.17 -20.23 8.23
N ASP A 74 -0.86 -19.98 9.05
CA ASP A 74 -1.41 -20.96 9.98
C ASP A 74 -2.94 -20.92 9.93
N PHE A 75 -3.52 -21.84 9.16
CA PHE A 75 -4.96 -21.96 9.03
C PHE A 75 -5.67 -22.31 10.35
N SER A 76 -4.97 -22.87 11.35
CA SER A 76 -5.60 -23.15 12.64
C SER A 76 -6.05 -21.88 13.37
N LYS A 77 -5.46 -20.72 13.05
CA LYS A 77 -5.84 -19.40 13.59
C LYS A 77 -7.03 -18.75 12.87
N VAL A 78 -7.46 -19.28 11.74
CA VAL A 78 -8.55 -18.68 10.96
C VAL A 78 -9.88 -18.78 11.71
N GLU A 79 -10.17 -19.93 12.32
CA GLU A 79 -11.40 -20.11 13.11
C GLU A 79 -11.42 -19.17 14.33
N GLU A 80 -10.27 -18.98 14.99
CA GLU A 80 -10.12 -18.05 16.10
C GLU A 80 -10.40 -16.60 15.68
N LEU A 81 -9.88 -16.18 14.53
CA LEU A 81 -10.12 -14.85 13.96
C LEU A 81 -11.60 -14.64 13.61
N LEU A 82 -12.23 -15.60 12.93
CA LEU A 82 -13.64 -15.51 12.50
C LEU A 82 -14.63 -15.57 13.67
N ALA A 83 -14.22 -16.14 14.80
CA ALA A 83 -14.99 -16.17 16.03
C ALA A 83 -14.97 -14.85 16.80
N LEU A 84 -14.11 -13.89 16.44
CA LEU A 84 -14.07 -12.58 17.10
C LEU A 84 -15.36 -11.80 16.81
N PRO A 85 -16.05 -11.26 17.83
CA PRO A 85 -17.32 -10.54 17.63
C PRO A 85 -17.22 -9.34 16.68
N GLN A 86 -16.05 -8.74 16.58
CA GLN A 86 -15.76 -7.60 15.70
C GLN A 86 -15.62 -8.03 14.23
N ILE A 87 -15.29 -9.29 13.98
CA ILE A 87 -15.04 -9.87 12.64
C ILE A 87 -16.23 -10.69 12.17
N THR A 88 -16.93 -11.40 13.06
CA THR A 88 -18.06 -12.28 12.72
C THR A 88 -19.09 -11.68 11.75
N PRO A 89 -19.48 -10.39 11.87
CA PRO A 89 -20.41 -9.76 10.91
C PRO A 89 -19.91 -9.76 9.45
N TYR A 90 -18.60 -9.82 9.26
CA TYR A 90 -17.91 -9.63 7.98
C TYR A 90 -17.31 -10.92 7.41
N ASN A 91 -17.57 -12.10 7.99
CA ASN A 91 -16.98 -13.36 7.54
C ASN A 91 -17.17 -13.64 6.04
N HIS A 92 -18.30 -13.21 5.46
CA HIS A 92 -18.61 -13.38 4.04
C HIS A 92 -17.79 -12.46 3.11
N SER A 93 -17.14 -11.44 3.67
CA SER A 93 -16.26 -10.51 2.95
C SER A 93 -14.78 -10.89 3.10
N LEU A 94 -14.45 -11.99 3.77
CA LEU A 94 -13.08 -12.43 4.01
C LEU A 94 -12.78 -13.74 3.27
N ASP A 95 -11.74 -13.74 2.45
CA ASP A 95 -11.16 -14.94 1.85
C ASP A 95 -9.75 -15.17 2.40
N PHE A 96 -9.31 -16.42 2.45
CA PHE A 96 -8.02 -16.79 3.06
C PHE A 96 -7.10 -17.45 2.06
N ASN A 97 -5.86 -16.96 1.97
CA ASN A 97 -4.81 -17.50 1.12
C ASN A 97 -3.64 -18.02 1.94
N GLU A 98 -3.13 -19.20 1.60
CA GLU A 98 -1.91 -19.74 2.19
C GLU A 98 -0.68 -18.96 1.71
N VAL A 99 0.19 -18.58 2.65
CA VAL A 99 1.48 -17.94 2.37
C VAL A 99 2.59 -18.49 3.26
N ASN A 100 3.84 -18.38 2.80
CA ASN A 100 5.00 -18.92 3.51
C ASN A 100 5.60 -17.97 4.57
N ASN A 101 5.15 -16.71 4.61
CA ASN A 101 5.74 -15.69 5.46
C ASN A 101 4.66 -14.88 6.18
N SER A 102 4.80 -14.77 7.50
CA SER A 102 3.94 -13.94 8.33
C SER A 102 4.38 -12.49 8.30
N LEU A 103 3.51 -11.60 8.76
CA LEU A 103 3.76 -10.18 8.88
C LEU A 103 4.93 -9.92 9.83
N ASN A 104 5.04 -10.68 10.93
CA ASN A 104 6.21 -10.61 11.81
C ASN A 104 7.51 -10.96 11.06
N LYS A 105 7.51 -12.02 10.26
CA LYS A 105 8.68 -12.42 9.47
C LYS A 105 9.04 -11.37 8.41
N LEU A 106 8.04 -10.81 7.74
CA LEU A 106 8.21 -9.71 6.78
C LEU A 106 8.79 -8.48 7.48
N LYS A 107 8.22 -8.03 8.60
CA LYS A 107 8.72 -6.91 9.41
C LYS A 107 10.17 -7.10 9.83
N ASN A 108 10.52 -8.29 10.31
CA ASN A 108 11.89 -8.62 10.69
C ASN A 108 12.86 -8.58 9.50
N ASN A 109 12.43 -9.03 8.32
CA ASN A 109 13.24 -8.96 7.11
C ASN A 109 13.43 -7.51 6.64
N PHE A 110 12.36 -6.72 6.56
CA PHE A 110 12.45 -5.30 6.22
C PHE A 110 13.29 -4.50 7.22
N GLY A 111 13.19 -4.83 8.52
CA GLY A 111 14.05 -4.27 9.55
C GLY A 111 15.54 -4.53 9.29
N LYS A 112 15.92 -5.70 8.77
CA LYS A 112 17.32 -6.00 8.40
C LYS A 112 17.77 -5.21 7.17
N ILE A 113 16.89 -5.05 6.17
CA ILE A 113 17.19 -4.26 4.97
C ILE A 113 17.44 -2.79 5.34
N SER A 114 16.62 -2.21 6.24
CA SER A 114 16.79 -0.84 6.72
C SER A 114 18.14 -0.58 7.42
N TRP A 115 18.82 -1.62 7.91
CA TRP A 115 20.16 -1.49 8.50
C TRP A 115 21.29 -1.56 7.46
N ASN A 116 21.01 -2.08 6.26
CA ASN A 116 21.96 -2.15 5.15
C ASN A 116 21.80 -0.92 4.25
N ASN A 117 22.72 0.04 4.39
CA ASN A 117 22.72 1.36 3.72
C ASN A 117 22.65 1.38 2.18
N ASN A 118 22.56 0.24 1.50
CA ASN A 118 22.69 0.12 0.04
C ASN A 118 21.50 -0.56 -0.64
N ASN A 119 20.38 -0.84 0.05
CA ASN A 119 19.16 -1.48 -0.49
C ASN A 119 19.35 -2.77 -1.31
N ALA A 120 20.56 -3.36 -1.32
CA ALA A 120 20.92 -4.48 -2.19
C ALA A 120 20.01 -5.70 -2.00
N GLU A 121 19.64 -6.00 -0.75
CA GLU A 121 18.71 -7.09 -0.43
C GLU A 121 17.30 -6.88 -1.00
N PHE A 122 16.80 -5.63 -0.97
CA PHE A 122 15.52 -5.30 -1.59
C PHE A 122 15.61 -5.47 -3.11
N LEU A 123 16.64 -4.91 -3.73
CA LEU A 123 16.88 -5.00 -5.17
C LEU A 123 16.95 -6.46 -5.65
N ASP A 124 17.65 -7.32 -4.91
CA ASP A 124 17.75 -8.75 -5.21
C ASP A 124 16.41 -9.47 -5.04
N ALA A 125 15.64 -9.15 -3.99
CA ALA A 125 14.34 -9.75 -3.74
C ALA A 125 13.30 -9.38 -4.81
N VAL A 126 13.35 -8.15 -5.34
CA VAL A 126 12.39 -7.70 -6.36
C VAL A 126 12.80 -8.07 -7.79
N LYS A 127 14.06 -8.45 -8.01
CA LYS A 127 14.61 -8.80 -9.33
C LYS A 127 13.77 -9.80 -10.15
N PRO A 128 13.21 -10.89 -9.58
CA PRO A 128 12.40 -11.84 -10.34
C PRO A 128 11.11 -11.23 -10.94
N PHE A 129 10.66 -10.09 -10.41
CA PHE A 129 9.45 -9.39 -10.87
C PHE A 129 9.75 -8.35 -11.96
N ASN A 130 11.02 -8.19 -12.35
CA ASN A 130 11.49 -7.23 -13.34
C ASN A 130 10.91 -5.80 -13.17
N PRO A 131 10.98 -5.19 -11.97
CA PRO A 131 10.39 -3.90 -11.72
C PRO A 131 11.17 -2.78 -12.40
N THR A 132 10.47 -1.69 -12.74
CA THR A 132 11.12 -0.40 -13.00
C THR A 132 11.41 0.27 -11.67
N ILE A 133 12.68 0.56 -11.39
CA ILE A 133 13.12 1.18 -10.14
C ILE A 133 13.42 2.65 -10.39
N PHE A 134 12.75 3.51 -9.64
CA PHE A 134 12.97 4.95 -9.67
C PHE A 134 13.89 5.34 -8.53
N TYR A 135 15.03 5.93 -8.87
CA TYR A 135 15.93 6.55 -7.91
C TYR A 135 15.64 8.05 -7.86
N PHE A 136 15.73 8.64 -6.68
CA PHE A 136 15.78 10.09 -6.55
C PHE A 136 17.22 10.52 -6.86
N ASP A 137 17.48 10.94 -8.09
CA ASP A 137 18.62 11.81 -8.36
C ASP A 137 18.17 13.26 -8.16
N GLY A 138 19.02 14.07 -7.54
CA GLY A 138 18.68 15.47 -7.25
C GLY A 138 18.76 16.40 -8.47
N GLU A 139 19.00 15.91 -9.69
CA GLU A 139 19.37 16.74 -10.83
C GLU A 139 18.42 16.66 -12.03
N GLU A 140 17.66 15.59 -12.26
CA GLU A 140 16.74 15.49 -13.40
C GLU A 140 15.44 14.75 -13.07
N THR A 141 14.44 15.46 -12.54
CA THR A 141 13.06 14.93 -12.50
C THR A 141 12.38 15.03 -13.87
N PRO A 142 11.87 13.93 -14.46
CA PRO A 142 10.97 14.00 -15.60
C PRO A 142 9.67 14.74 -15.21
N PRO A 143 9.14 15.63 -16.07
CA PRO A 143 8.19 16.68 -15.67
C PRO A 143 6.74 16.22 -15.38
N ILE A 144 6.46 14.92 -15.21
CA ILE A 144 5.07 14.44 -15.26
C ILE A 144 4.45 14.15 -13.89
N ILE A 145 5.21 14.02 -12.82
CA ILE A 145 4.61 13.73 -11.51
C ILE A 145 5.33 14.51 -10.42
N ILE A 146 4.77 15.68 -10.05
CA ILE A 146 4.62 16.23 -8.69
C ILE A 146 4.17 17.70 -8.85
N GLN A 147 3.03 18.07 -8.25
CA GLN A 147 2.85 19.46 -7.81
C GLN A 147 3.52 19.62 -6.44
N PRO A 148 4.46 20.56 -6.29
CA PRO A 148 5.24 20.73 -5.06
C PRO A 148 4.51 21.67 -4.10
N ARG A 149 4.49 21.35 -2.80
CA ARG A 149 4.45 22.36 -1.72
C ARG A 149 5.11 21.85 -0.43
N HIS A 150 6.38 22.19 -0.25
CA HIS A 150 6.80 23.20 0.73
C HIS A 150 8.29 23.51 0.51
N ASP A 151 8.59 24.80 0.36
CA ASP A 151 9.95 25.35 0.37
C ASP A 151 10.70 24.86 1.61
N VAL A 152 11.58 23.87 1.43
CA VAL A 152 12.69 23.64 2.35
C VAL A 152 13.92 24.19 1.65
N ASP A 153 14.49 25.21 2.26
CA ASP A 153 15.72 25.89 1.88
C ASP A 153 16.81 24.87 1.44
N ASN A 154 16.98 24.73 0.13
CA ASN A 154 17.87 23.77 -0.52
C ASN A 154 19.36 24.16 -0.42
N SER A 155 19.74 25.14 0.41
CA SER A 155 21.10 25.67 0.42
C SER A 155 22.16 24.76 1.06
N LYS A 156 21.82 23.57 1.59
CA LYS A 156 22.80 22.66 2.23
C LYS A 156 22.60 21.14 2.00
N GLY A 157 21.73 20.72 1.10
CA GLY A 157 21.36 19.31 0.94
C GLY A 157 21.99 18.63 -0.26
N GLU A 158 23.30 18.39 -0.28
CA GLU A 158 23.85 17.36 -1.18
C GLU A 158 23.32 15.99 -0.72
N ILE A 159 22.24 15.50 -1.35
CA ILE A 159 21.82 14.10 -1.20
C ILE A 159 22.85 13.26 -1.94
N ARG A 160 23.91 12.83 -1.23
CA ARG A 160 24.99 11.99 -1.79
C ARG A 160 24.63 10.50 -1.89
N LYS A 161 23.36 10.12 -1.72
CA LYS A 161 22.90 8.73 -1.70
C LYS A 161 21.74 8.55 -2.66
N GLU A 162 21.84 7.53 -3.52
CA GLU A 162 20.72 7.05 -4.32
C GLU A 162 19.64 6.54 -3.36
N LEU A 163 18.53 7.29 -3.27
CA LEU A 163 17.36 6.90 -2.49
C LEU A 163 16.36 6.27 -3.44
N LEU A 164 15.80 5.11 -3.08
CA LEU A 164 14.65 4.59 -3.81
C LEU A 164 13.51 5.60 -3.65
N GLY A 165 12.72 5.83 -4.71
CA GLY A 165 11.55 6.69 -4.61
C GLY A 165 10.60 6.08 -3.59
N GLY A 166 10.59 6.60 -2.36
CA GLY A 166 9.88 6.04 -1.21
C GLY A 166 10.75 5.52 -0.06
N ASP A 167 12.06 5.58 -0.14
CA ASP A 167 12.89 5.53 1.06
C ASP A 167 12.59 6.79 1.89
N GLY A 168 12.20 6.59 3.14
CA GLY A 168 11.86 7.69 4.04
C GLY A 168 12.91 8.80 4.06
N LEU A 169 12.45 10.06 4.03
CA LEU A 169 13.34 11.21 4.20
C LEU A 169 13.80 11.26 5.66
N PHE A 170 15.11 11.09 5.89
CA PHE A 170 15.70 11.27 7.21
C PHE A 170 15.94 12.76 7.46
N ASN A 171 15.09 13.39 8.28
CA ASN A 171 15.28 14.77 8.66
C ASN A 171 16.35 14.87 9.76
N SER A 172 17.54 15.32 9.36
CA SER A 172 18.71 15.46 10.25
C SER A 172 18.52 16.52 11.35
N ALA A 173 17.68 17.52 11.14
CA ALA A 173 17.40 18.58 12.12
C ALA A 173 16.56 18.08 13.31
N ILE A 174 15.65 17.14 13.07
CA ILE A 174 14.77 16.60 14.11
C ILE A 174 15.13 15.18 14.55
N ARG A 175 16.16 14.56 13.94
CA ARG A 175 16.59 13.15 14.18
C ARG A 175 15.45 12.15 14.14
N ARG A 176 14.45 12.38 13.29
CA ARG A 176 13.33 11.45 13.09
C ARG A 176 13.29 11.00 11.64
N PRO A 177 13.16 9.69 11.38
CA PRO A 177 12.80 9.22 10.05
C PRO A 177 11.36 9.67 9.77
N CYS A 178 11.13 10.23 8.58
CA CYS A 178 9.79 10.40 8.04
C CYS A 178 9.55 9.26 7.04
N SER A 179 8.49 8.49 7.22
CA SER A 179 8.04 7.49 6.26
C SER A 179 7.75 8.15 4.91
N ALA A 180 8.53 7.81 3.88
CA ALA A 180 8.10 7.98 2.50
C ALA A 180 7.65 6.58 2.04
N GLY A 181 6.69 6.54 1.12
CA GLY A 181 6.26 5.30 0.51
C GLY A 181 6.78 5.19 -0.90
N PHE A 182 7.05 3.97 -1.39
CA PHE A 182 7.49 3.76 -2.77
C PHE A 182 6.35 3.39 -3.69
N TRP A 183 6.46 3.84 -4.94
CA TRP A 183 5.54 3.47 -6.00
C TRP A 183 6.13 2.28 -6.77
N ALA A 184 5.44 1.14 -6.76
CA ALA A 184 5.76 0.04 -7.66
C ALA A 184 4.71 -0.03 -8.77
N ARG A 185 5.15 -0.35 -9.99
CA ARG A 185 4.25 -0.56 -11.13
C ARG A 185 4.29 -2.02 -11.58
N SER A 186 3.13 -2.66 -11.71
CA SER A 186 2.99 -3.96 -12.37
C SER A 186 1.95 -3.89 -13.47
N TYR A 187 2.38 -4.16 -14.71
CA TYR A 187 1.67 -4.18 -16.01
C TYR A 187 0.78 -2.97 -16.34
N LEU A 188 -0.09 -2.48 -15.45
CA LEU A 188 -0.89 -1.24 -15.57
C LEU A 188 -1.24 -0.59 -14.22
N ARG A 189 -0.80 -1.13 -13.07
CA ARG A 189 -1.20 -0.67 -11.73
C ARG A 189 -0.05 0.00 -11.00
N PHE A 190 -0.34 1.11 -10.34
CA PHE A 190 0.55 1.75 -9.36
C PHE A 190 0.16 1.28 -7.97
N LEU A 191 1.13 0.78 -7.21
CA LEU A 191 0.99 0.37 -5.82
C LEU A 191 1.82 1.32 -4.97
N LEU A 192 1.18 1.99 -4.02
CA LEU A 192 1.86 2.82 -3.02
C LEU A 192 2.14 1.95 -1.79
N PHE A 193 3.42 1.71 -1.50
CA PHE A 193 3.86 0.99 -0.32
C PHE A 193 4.35 1.99 0.72
N THR A 194 3.59 2.21 1.79
CA THR A 194 4.02 3.03 2.93
C THR A 194 4.62 2.15 4.02
N VAL A 195 5.81 2.50 4.50
CA VAL A 195 6.41 1.88 5.69
C VAL A 195 6.34 2.91 6.81
N GLU A 196 5.57 2.63 7.87
CA GLU A 196 5.50 3.46 9.09
C GLU A 196 6.81 3.41 9.90
#